data_AF-C3Y7Y6-F1
#
_entry.id   AF-C3Y7Y6-F1
#
_cell.length_a   1.000
_cell.length_b   1.000
_cell.length_c   1.000
_cell.angle_alpha   90.00
_cell.angle_beta   90.00
_cell.angle_gamma   90.00
#
_symmetry.space_group_name_H-M   'P 1'
#
loop_
_entity.id
_entity.type
_entity.pdbx_description
1 polymer ?
#
loop_
_entity_poly.entity_id
_entity_poly.type
_entity_poly.pdbx_seq_one_letter_code
_entity_poly.pdbx_strand_id
1 'polypeptide(L)'
;MGKMRQFLLASCLLGYLAVASAQVNTNGDISFRSAVTGYTTNTFPVSRNRVLAAFFTDIKTSNGGRSGYIYHRETTDAAILARATTEIQTAFPADHGSFVATWAYVATWHQVGIYGAIDGGLNLRNTFQLVLITDGCKSFALFNYDQIQFLQGSGDGTTGTGPNPAQVGINGGDGYAYSLHPYSKTTNLYNLPAWTDPAVPGPPGRWYRRTDMATEGEIPALVCPPSYKRREERCFKFNTRRLDYPDAKADCAADGTQLFNIRSQEDNELLVYGLRRFLSNNGRGRGVWIGLSDEDTEGTFVWEDGTPYDPSGYTNWASGAAAMNNGDLNCVYMKKTQRWQWYLQECVKPMDRKTYICVTDAVTAESECS
;
A
#
# COMPACT_ATOMS: atom_id res chain seq x y z
N MET A 1 25.01 -1.01 -4.65
CA MET A 1 23.79 -0.43 -4.04
C MET A 1 24.21 0.73 -3.14
N GLY A 2 23.70 1.95 -3.39
CA GLY A 2 23.93 3.11 -2.54
C GLY A 2 22.70 3.39 -1.68
N LYS A 3 22.86 3.47 -0.35
CA LYS A 3 21.78 3.88 0.56
C LYS A 3 21.65 5.41 0.56
N MET A 4 20.44 5.92 0.37
CA MET A 4 20.08 7.33 0.57
C MET A 4 20.00 7.65 2.07
N ARG A 5 20.51 8.82 2.49
CA ARG A 5 20.30 9.35 3.85
C ARG A 5 19.00 10.15 3.92
N GLN A 6 18.12 9.65 4.77
CA GLN A 6 16.97 10.23 5.46
C GLN A 6 16.88 11.78 5.43
N PHE A 7 16.18 12.34 4.44
CA PHE A 7 15.52 13.65 4.51
C PHE A 7 14.21 13.57 3.72
N LEU A 8 13.19 14.29 4.20
CA LEU A 8 11.78 14.20 3.79
C LEU A 8 11.60 13.99 2.28
N LEU A 9 11.44 12.73 1.85
CA LEU A 9 10.83 12.49 0.55
C LEU A 9 9.36 12.86 0.68
N ALA A 10 8.91 13.67 -0.28
CA ALA A 10 7.55 14.17 -0.41
C ALA A 10 6.52 13.18 0.11
N SER A 11 5.69 13.66 1.03
CA SER A 11 4.59 12.93 1.67
C SER A 11 3.60 12.32 0.66
N CYS A 12 3.69 12.71 -0.62
CA CYS A 12 2.75 12.39 -1.68
C CYS A 12 3.24 11.41 -2.77
N LEU A 13 4.47 10.86 -2.67
CA LEU A 13 4.90 9.80 -3.61
C LEU A 13 4.09 8.52 -3.37
N LEU A 14 3.32 8.09 -4.38
CA LEU A 14 2.50 6.86 -4.37
C LEU A 14 1.42 6.84 -3.30
N GLY A 15 0.67 7.93 -3.22
CA GLY A 15 -0.52 8.04 -2.37
C GLY A 15 -0.18 8.35 -0.92
N TYR A 16 0.65 7.59 -0.20
CA TYR A 16 0.81 7.80 1.26
C TYR A 16 2.13 7.35 1.88
N LEU A 17 2.52 8.14 2.90
CA LEU A 17 3.71 8.12 3.77
C LEU A 17 4.94 8.78 3.16
N ALA A 18 5.43 9.81 3.87
CA ALA A 18 6.79 10.34 3.76
C ALA A 18 7.75 9.18 3.53
N VAL A 19 8.32 9.12 2.33
CA VAL A 19 9.16 7.98 1.98
C VAL A 19 10.46 8.15 2.76
N ALA A 20 10.79 7.20 3.65
CA ALA A 20 12.01 7.36 4.48
C ALA A 20 13.30 7.09 3.70
N SER A 21 13.21 6.38 2.57
CA SER A 21 14.33 6.04 1.69
C SER A 21 13.86 5.52 0.34
N ALA A 22 14.47 6.01 -0.74
CA ALA A 22 14.41 5.40 -2.08
C ALA A 22 15.68 4.58 -2.36
N GLN A 23 15.61 3.66 -3.30
CA GLN A 23 16.73 2.82 -3.77
C GLN A 23 16.69 2.77 -5.29
N VAL A 24 17.77 3.19 -5.93
CA VAL A 24 17.95 2.99 -7.37
C VAL A 24 18.49 1.58 -7.56
N ASN A 25 17.66 0.71 -8.13
CA ASN A 25 18.02 -0.67 -8.35
C ASN A 25 18.77 -0.83 -9.67
N THR A 26 19.54 -1.90 -9.75
CA THR A 26 20.32 -2.22 -10.95
C THR A 26 19.43 -2.56 -12.14
N ASN A 27 18.21 -3.00 -11.88
CA ASN A 27 17.29 -3.62 -12.83
C ASN A 27 16.33 -2.63 -13.51
N GLY A 28 16.65 -1.34 -13.52
CA GLY A 28 15.86 -0.34 -14.26
C GLY A 28 14.67 0.22 -13.48
N ASP A 29 14.70 0.15 -12.16
CA ASP A 29 13.61 0.58 -11.29
C ASP A 29 14.08 1.34 -10.03
N ILE A 30 13.25 2.26 -9.56
CA ILE A 30 13.40 2.88 -8.24
C ILE A 30 12.41 2.22 -7.30
N SER A 31 12.90 1.66 -6.21
CA SER A 31 12.06 1.11 -5.15
C SER A 31 12.05 2.00 -3.92
N PHE A 32 10.97 1.92 -3.16
CA PHE A 32 10.80 2.68 -1.94
C PHE A 32 10.72 1.75 -0.72
N ARG A 33 11.27 2.21 0.41
CA ARG A 33 11.44 1.47 1.69
C ARG A 33 12.55 0.42 1.72
N SER A 34 12.62 -0.47 0.73
CA SER A 34 13.64 -1.52 0.66
C SER A 34 14.08 -1.76 -0.77
N ALA A 35 15.37 -2.05 -0.94
CA ALA A 35 15.92 -2.37 -2.26
C ALA A 35 15.28 -3.65 -2.81
N VAL A 36 14.99 -3.64 -4.11
CA VAL A 36 14.50 -4.82 -4.82
C VAL A 36 15.72 -5.47 -5.48
N THR A 37 16.23 -6.54 -4.86
CA THR A 37 17.49 -7.20 -5.25
C THR A 37 17.35 -8.17 -6.43
N GLY A 38 16.13 -8.44 -6.88
CA GLY A 38 15.84 -9.32 -8.02
C GLY A 38 15.02 -8.59 -9.09
N TYR A 39 14.77 -9.25 -10.23
CA TYR A 39 13.74 -8.81 -11.17
C TYR A 39 12.44 -9.57 -10.89
N THR A 40 11.29 -8.97 -11.18
CA THR A 40 10.00 -9.66 -11.10
C THR A 40 9.61 -10.19 -12.47
N THR A 41 9.44 -11.52 -12.59
CA THR A 41 8.75 -12.11 -13.73
C THR A 41 7.24 -11.84 -13.65
N ASN A 42 6.71 -11.63 -12.45
CA ASN A 42 5.30 -11.39 -12.18
C ASN A 42 4.92 -9.96 -12.59
N THR A 43 3.82 -9.85 -13.34
CA THR A 43 3.19 -8.58 -13.71
C THR A 43 2.67 -7.86 -12.47
N PHE A 44 2.83 -6.54 -12.39
CA PHE A 44 2.11 -5.72 -11.43
C PHE A 44 0.59 -5.91 -11.54
N PRO A 45 -0.15 -5.82 -10.42
CA PRO A 45 0.33 -5.45 -9.09
C PRO A 45 0.95 -6.64 -8.33
N VAL A 46 2.03 -6.39 -7.58
CA VAL A 46 2.61 -7.38 -6.65
C VAL A 46 2.69 -6.80 -5.25
N SER A 47 2.25 -7.57 -4.26
CA SER A 47 2.37 -7.17 -2.86
C SER A 47 3.85 -7.22 -2.44
N ARG A 48 4.26 -6.27 -1.57
CA ARG A 48 5.58 -6.13 -0.91
C ARG A 48 6.52 -5.06 -1.46
N ASN A 49 6.42 -4.62 -2.71
CA ASN A 49 7.39 -3.67 -3.29
C ASN A 49 6.71 -2.45 -3.91
N ARG A 50 7.02 -1.24 -3.41
CA ARG A 50 6.65 0.02 -4.07
C ARG A 50 7.71 0.37 -5.11
N VAL A 51 7.34 0.40 -6.38
CA VAL A 51 8.31 0.47 -7.48
C VAL A 51 7.84 1.44 -8.56
N LEU A 52 8.76 2.30 -9.02
CA LEU A 52 8.68 2.99 -10.29
C LEU A 52 9.63 2.31 -11.27
N ALA A 53 9.03 1.52 -12.15
CA ALA A 53 9.72 0.71 -13.14
C ALA A 53 9.88 1.52 -14.43
N ALA A 54 11.07 2.06 -14.67
CA ALA A 54 11.37 2.74 -15.93
C ALA A 54 11.65 1.75 -17.05
N PHE A 55 12.34 0.66 -16.72
CA PHE A 55 12.56 -0.46 -17.62
C PHE A 55 12.94 -1.71 -16.81
N PHE A 56 11.97 -2.27 -16.09
CA PHE A 56 12.25 -3.30 -15.09
C PHE A 56 12.56 -4.65 -15.73
N THR A 57 13.83 -5.01 -15.77
CA THR A 57 14.35 -6.27 -16.30
C THR A 57 15.75 -6.59 -15.74
N ASP A 58 16.29 -7.77 -16.03
CA ASP A 58 17.59 -8.19 -15.53
C ASP A 58 18.76 -7.49 -16.27
N ILE A 59 19.43 -6.56 -15.59
CA ILE A 59 20.42 -5.65 -16.19
C ILE A 59 21.81 -5.90 -15.59
N LYS A 60 22.82 -5.98 -16.46
CA LYS A 60 24.21 -6.16 -16.07
C LYS A 60 24.81 -4.88 -15.49
N THR A 61 25.28 -4.98 -14.25
CA THR A 61 25.94 -3.90 -13.51
C THR A 61 27.24 -4.31 -12.81
N SER A 62 27.67 -5.57 -12.92
CA SER A 62 28.92 -6.04 -12.31
C SER A 62 30.15 -5.53 -13.05
N ASN A 63 31.17 -5.06 -12.32
CA ASN A 63 32.37 -4.43 -12.87
C ASN A 63 33.03 -5.25 -14.00
N GLY A 64 33.10 -4.65 -15.19
CA GLY A 64 33.77 -5.16 -16.37
C GLY A 64 33.62 -4.16 -17.51
N GLY A 65 34.51 -4.15 -18.50
CA GLY A 65 34.56 -3.13 -19.59
C GLY A 65 33.36 -3.10 -20.55
N ARG A 66 32.24 -3.76 -20.20
CA ARG A 66 30.99 -3.82 -20.96
C ARG A 66 29.75 -3.47 -20.11
N SER A 67 29.95 -3.14 -18.84
CA SER A 67 28.87 -2.80 -17.92
C SER A 67 28.59 -1.31 -18.02
N GLY A 68 27.33 -0.95 -18.26
CA GLY A 68 26.91 0.44 -18.29
C GLY A 68 26.99 1.10 -16.92
N TYR A 69 26.58 2.36 -16.88
CA TYR A 69 26.64 3.17 -15.66
C TYR A 69 25.26 3.52 -15.16
N ILE A 70 25.09 3.48 -13.84
CA ILE A 70 23.87 3.97 -13.19
C ILE A 70 24.25 5.22 -12.41
N TYR A 71 23.75 6.36 -12.88
CA TYR A 71 23.90 7.65 -12.21
C TYR A 71 22.61 7.99 -11.51
N HIS A 72 22.71 8.57 -10.32
CA HIS A 72 21.53 9.13 -9.68
C HIS A 72 21.89 10.34 -8.83
N ARG A 73 20.94 11.26 -8.72
CA ARG A 73 21.06 12.44 -7.87
C ARG A 73 19.69 12.94 -7.44
N GLU A 74 19.62 13.46 -6.23
CA GLU A 74 18.58 14.39 -5.83
C GLU A 74 19.01 15.82 -6.16
N THR A 75 18.05 16.71 -6.37
CA THR A 75 18.36 18.11 -6.65
C THR A 75 17.23 19.03 -6.19
N THR A 76 17.64 20.16 -5.63
CA THR A 76 16.82 21.33 -5.33
C THR A 76 17.34 22.58 -6.07
N ASP A 77 18.13 22.36 -7.13
CA ASP A 77 18.69 23.44 -7.94
C ASP A 77 17.57 24.25 -8.61
N ALA A 78 17.58 25.57 -8.41
CA ALA A 78 16.49 26.43 -8.84
C ALA A 78 16.26 26.40 -10.36
N ALA A 79 17.32 26.27 -11.17
CA ALA A 79 17.18 26.22 -12.63
C ALA A 79 16.58 24.89 -13.09
N ILE A 80 17.00 23.78 -12.47
CA ILE A 80 16.41 22.46 -12.74
C ILE A 80 14.94 22.42 -12.31
N LEU A 81 14.63 22.94 -11.12
CA LEU A 81 13.26 22.97 -10.60
C LEU A 81 12.34 23.91 -11.40
N ALA A 82 12.83 25.06 -11.85
CA ALA A 82 12.06 25.94 -12.73
C ALA A 82 11.73 25.25 -14.05
N ARG A 83 12.70 24.58 -14.66
CA ARG A 83 12.48 23.78 -15.88
C ARG A 83 11.48 22.65 -15.64
N ALA A 84 11.64 21.90 -14.56
CA ALA A 84 10.73 20.82 -14.16
C ALA A 84 9.30 21.33 -13.96
N THR A 85 9.14 22.50 -13.34
CA THR A 85 7.85 23.16 -13.13
C THR A 85 7.17 23.47 -14.46
N THR A 86 7.86 24.17 -15.37
CA THR A 86 7.33 24.49 -16.70
C THR A 86 6.94 23.23 -17.46
N GLU A 87 7.77 22.18 -17.35
CA GLU A 87 7.55 20.93 -18.07
C GLU A 87 6.30 20.19 -17.58
N ILE A 88 6.10 20.07 -16.26
CA ILE A 88 4.89 19.46 -15.69
C ILE A 88 3.65 20.29 -16.00
N GLN A 89 3.71 21.61 -15.81
CA GLN A 89 2.57 22.48 -16.09
C GLN A 89 2.14 22.44 -17.56
N THR A 90 3.09 22.24 -18.49
CA THR A 90 2.80 22.08 -19.92
C THR A 90 2.18 20.72 -20.22
N ALA A 91 2.73 19.66 -19.64
CA ALA A 91 2.26 18.29 -19.84
C ALA A 91 0.89 18.04 -19.19
N PHE A 92 0.61 18.68 -18.05
CA PHE A 92 -0.62 18.50 -17.27
C PHE A 92 -1.35 19.85 -17.12
N PRO A 93 -2.20 20.25 -18.09
CA PRO A 93 -2.88 21.55 -18.05
C PRO A 93 -3.75 21.78 -16.81
N ALA A 94 -4.30 20.71 -16.21
CA ALA A 94 -5.06 20.78 -14.95
C ALA A 94 -4.21 21.25 -13.76
N ASP A 95 -2.89 21.06 -13.82
CA ASP A 95 -1.94 21.46 -12.80
C ASP A 95 -1.20 22.77 -13.17
N HIS A 96 -1.60 23.43 -14.27
CA HIS A 96 -1.03 24.71 -14.70
C HIS A 96 -1.29 25.79 -13.65
N GLY A 97 -0.23 26.48 -13.21
CA GLY A 97 -0.28 27.49 -12.15
C GLY A 97 -0.43 26.95 -10.72
N SER A 98 -0.80 25.68 -10.53
CA SER A 98 -0.98 25.09 -9.20
C SER A 98 0.15 24.16 -8.75
N PHE A 99 1.09 23.84 -9.66
CA PHE A 99 2.25 23.00 -9.38
C PHE A 99 3.55 23.81 -9.45
N VAL A 100 4.40 23.74 -8.42
CA VAL A 100 5.75 24.35 -8.44
C VAL A 100 6.75 23.37 -7.85
N ALA A 101 7.63 22.80 -8.68
CA ALA A 101 8.57 21.79 -8.24
C ALA A 101 9.49 22.34 -7.14
N THR A 102 9.52 21.66 -6.00
CA THR A 102 10.40 21.97 -4.86
C THR A 102 11.53 20.94 -4.71
N TRP A 103 11.37 19.77 -5.34
CA TRP A 103 12.35 18.71 -5.33
C TRP A 103 12.27 17.85 -6.58
N ALA A 104 13.42 17.37 -7.03
CA ALA A 104 13.50 16.38 -8.09
C ALA A 104 14.56 15.32 -7.81
N TYR A 105 14.34 14.13 -8.38
CA TYR A 105 15.28 13.02 -8.34
C TYR A 105 15.46 12.44 -9.71
N VAL A 106 16.72 12.28 -10.12
CA VAL A 106 17.09 11.80 -11.44
C VAL A 106 17.85 10.49 -11.28
N ALA A 107 17.38 9.42 -11.89
CA ALA A 107 18.11 8.16 -12.04
C ALA A 107 18.30 7.86 -13.53
N THR A 108 19.53 7.58 -13.95
CA THR A 108 19.89 7.32 -15.35
C THR A 108 20.63 6.00 -15.43
N TRP A 109 20.10 5.08 -16.24
CA TRP A 109 20.78 3.87 -16.67
C TRP A 109 21.36 4.14 -18.05
N HIS A 110 22.67 4.33 -18.11
CA HIS A 110 23.39 4.75 -19.32
C HIS A 110 24.20 3.59 -19.90
N GLN A 111 23.91 3.23 -21.15
CA GLN A 111 24.55 2.13 -21.87
C GLN A 111 24.58 0.82 -21.06
N VAL A 112 23.49 0.49 -20.38
CA VAL A 112 23.39 -0.75 -19.61
C VAL A 112 23.13 -1.94 -20.52
N GLY A 113 23.64 -3.12 -20.18
CA GLY A 113 23.53 -4.34 -20.99
C GLY A 113 22.68 -5.41 -20.34
N ILE A 114 22.42 -6.49 -21.08
CA ILE A 114 21.68 -7.68 -20.62
C ILE A 114 22.53 -8.45 -19.59
N TYR A 115 21.94 -8.83 -18.45
CA TYR A 115 22.57 -9.79 -17.54
C TYR A 115 22.67 -11.17 -18.19
N GLY A 116 23.83 -11.85 -18.10
CA GLY A 116 24.03 -13.15 -18.75
C GLY A 116 24.18 -13.13 -20.28
N ALA A 117 24.35 -11.95 -20.90
CA ALA A 117 24.48 -11.82 -22.35
C ALA A 117 25.60 -12.69 -22.95
N ILE A 118 25.33 -13.24 -24.14
CA ILE A 118 26.26 -13.99 -24.98
C ILE A 118 26.14 -13.53 -26.44
N ASP A 119 27.14 -13.82 -27.27
CA ASP A 119 27.17 -13.50 -28.71
C ASP A 119 26.70 -12.07 -29.04
N GLY A 120 25.67 -11.94 -29.89
CA GLY A 120 25.11 -10.65 -30.31
C GLY A 120 24.62 -9.78 -29.15
N GLY A 121 24.14 -10.39 -28.07
CA GLY A 121 23.61 -9.71 -26.90
C GLY A 121 24.69 -8.92 -26.15
N LEU A 122 25.96 -9.29 -26.33
CA LEU A 122 27.11 -8.58 -25.74
C LEU A 122 27.24 -7.14 -26.26
N ASN A 123 26.61 -6.80 -27.37
CA ASN A 123 26.65 -5.46 -27.98
C ASN A 123 25.37 -4.65 -27.77
N LEU A 124 24.28 -5.25 -27.29
CA LEU A 124 23.02 -4.57 -27.08
C LEU A 124 23.09 -3.68 -25.82
N ARG A 125 22.68 -2.42 -25.96
CA ARG A 125 22.74 -1.40 -24.90
C ARG A 125 21.44 -0.61 -24.82
N ASN A 126 20.96 -0.42 -23.61
CA ASN A 126 19.84 0.48 -23.33
C ASN A 126 20.35 1.74 -22.60
N THR A 127 19.76 2.89 -22.94
CA THR A 127 19.94 4.15 -22.24
C THR A 127 18.57 4.76 -21.95
N PHE A 128 18.27 4.94 -20.67
CA PHE A 128 17.00 5.52 -20.20
C PHE A 128 17.18 6.21 -18.85
N GLN A 129 16.23 7.08 -18.52
CA GLN A 129 16.24 7.88 -17.31
C GLN A 129 14.83 8.00 -16.73
N LEU A 130 14.76 7.94 -15.40
CA LEU A 130 13.58 8.24 -14.61
C LEU A 130 13.81 9.55 -13.84
N VAL A 131 12.91 10.50 -13.98
CA VAL A 131 12.89 11.73 -13.19
C VAL A 131 11.62 11.76 -12.35
N LEU A 132 11.77 11.87 -11.03
CA LEU A 132 10.69 12.13 -10.09
C LEU A 132 10.68 13.60 -9.75
N ILE A 133 9.52 14.23 -9.81
CA ILE A 133 9.35 15.67 -9.59
C ILE A 133 8.17 15.85 -8.65
N THR A 134 8.33 16.70 -7.64
CA THR A 134 7.27 16.98 -6.67
C THR A 134 7.37 18.41 -6.15
N ASP A 135 6.22 18.97 -5.79
CA ASP A 135 6.11 20.21 -5.03
C ASP A 135 5.97 19.93 -3.51
N GLY A 136 5.95 18.65 -3.12
CA GLY A 136 5.65 18.16 -1.77
C GLY A 136 4.25 17.54 -1.65
N CYS A 137 3.35 17.89 -2.59
CA CYS A 137 1.92 17.59 -2.59
C CYS A 137 1.45 16.77 -3.81
N LYS A 138 1.89 17.17 -5.01
CA LYS A 138 1.70 16.45 -6.26
C LYS A 138 3.02 15.83 -6.65
N SER A 139 2.99 14.69 -7.35
CA SER A 139 4.22 14.06 -7.79
C SER A 139 4.08 13.44 -9.16
N PHE A 140 5.11 13.62 -9.98
CA PHE A 140 5.12 13.20 -11.37
C PHE A 140 6.39 12.39 -11.65
N ALA A 141 6.25 11.40 -12.52
CA ALA A 141 7.35 10.63 -13.07
C ALA A 141 7.49 10.92 -14.57
N LEU A 142 8.70 11.24 -14.99
CA LEU A 142 9.09 11.32 -16.38
C LEU A 142 9.97 10.12 -16.69
N PHE A 143 9.60 9.38 -17.71
CA PHE A 143 10.40 8.31 -18.29
C PHE A 143 10.99 8.84 -19.61
N ASN A 144 12.30 9.04 -19.62
CA ASN A 144 13.07 9.48 -20.78
C ASN A 144 13.79 8.28 -21.38
N TYR A 145 13.53 7.97 -22.64
CA TYR A 145 14.17 6.87 -23.38
C TYR A 145 15.00 7.45 -24.53
N ASP A 146 16.27 7.06 -24.57
CA ASP A 146 17.20 7.47 -25.62
C ASP A 146 17.48 6.32 -26.58
N GLN A 147 17.78 5.14 -26.04
CA GLN A 147 18.06 3.95 -26.84
C GLN A 147 17.52 2.70 -26.15
N ILE A 148 16.77 1.88 -26.88
CA ILE A 148 16.30 0.56 -26.44
C ILE A 148 16.67 -0.47 -27.52
N GLN A 149 17.62 -1.35 -27.20
CA GLN A 149 18.12 -2.41 -28.08
C GLN A 149 17.82 -3.82 -27.56
N PHE A 150 17.38 -3.95 -26.31
CA PHE A 150 16.86 -5.20 -25.77
C PHE A 150 15.64 -4.94 -24.90
N LEU A 151 14.77 -5.93 -24.81
CA LEU A 151 13.55 -5.90 -24.01
C LEU A 151 13.66 -6.70 -22.73
N GLN A 152 14.58 -7.66 -22.64
CA GLN A 152 14.74 -8.43 -21.41
C GLN A 152 16.15 -8.94 -21.17
N GLY A 153 16.42 -9.25 -19.90
CA GLY A 153 17.66 -9.92 -19.49
C GLY A 153 17.59 -11.44 -19.37
N SER A 154 16.43 -12.01 -19.04
CA SER A 154 16.27 -13.45 -18.75
C SER A 154 15.95 -14.32 -19.96
N GLY A 155 16.32 -13.89 -21.17
CA GLY A 155 16.07 -14.59 -22.43
C GLY A 155 17.19 -15.55 -22.82
N ASP A 156 17.36 -15.77 -24.13
CA ASP A 156 18.50 -16.52 -24.70
C ASP A 156 19.86 -15.83 -24.51
N GLY A 157 19.87 -14.58 -24.04
CA GLY A 157 21.07 -13.76 -23.88
C GLY A 157 21.69 -13.27 -25.20
N THR A 158 21.13 -13.61 -26.37
CA THR A 158 21.69 -13.31 -27.69
C THR A 158 20.95 -12.20 -28.43
N THR A 159 19.62 -12.18 -28.37
CA THR A 159 18.79 -11.24 -29.16
C THR A 159 18.16 -10.15 -28.30
N GLY A 160 17.98 -10.41 -27.00
CA GLY A 160 17.33 -9.50 -26.07
C GLY A 160 15.81 -9.36 -26.27
N THR A 161 15.19 -10.09 -27.21
CA THR A 161 13.75 -10.00 -27.52
C THR A 161 12.91 -10.86 -26.58
N GLY A 162 13.24 -12.16 -26.46
CA GLY A 162 12.75 -13.21 -25.55
C GLY A 162 11.23 -13.23 -25.18
N PRO A 163 10.79 -14.14 -24.28
CA PRO A 163 9.37 -14.26 -23.92
C PRO A 163 8.87 -13.24 -22.88
N ASN A 164 9.75 -12.63 -22.08
CA ASN A 164 9.38 -11.77 -20.96
C ASN A 164 9.92 -10.33 -21.09
N PRO A 165 9.39 -9.48 -21.99
CA PRO A 165 9.80 -8.08 -22.09
C PRO A 165 9.73 -7.31 -20.76
N ALA A 166 10.44 -6.20 -20.69
CA ALA A 166 10.54 -5.38 -19.49
C ALA A 166 9.17 -4.85 -19.04
N GLN A 167 9.03 -4.69 -17.74
CA GLN A 167 7.87 -4.01 -17.17
C GLN A 167 8.15 -2.51 -17.08
N VAL A 168 7.21 -1.69 -17.53
CA VAL A 168 7.27 -0.23 -17.38
C VAL A 168 5.99 0.25 -16.71
N GLY A 169 6.12 1.01 -15.63
CA GLY A 169 4.97 1.51 -14.88
C GLY A 169 5.25 1.68 -13.39
N ILE A 170 4.19 1.59 -12.62
CA ILE A 170 4.11 1.93 -11.21
C ILE A 170 3.47 0.76 -10.48
N ASN A 171 4.09 0.31 -9.38
CA ASN A 171 3.51 -0.66 -8.46
C ASN A 171 3.38 -0.02 -7.07
N GLY A 172 2.17 0.02 -6.52
CA GLY A 172 1.86 0.55 -5.19
C GLY A 172 2.29 -0.36 -4.04
N GLY A 173 2.60 -1.63 -4.34
CA GLY A 173 3.19 -2.58 -3.39
C GLY A 173 2.22 -3.12 -2.32
N ASP A 174 0.94 -2.76 -2.41
CA ASP A 174 -0.17 -3.28 -1.58
C ASP A 174 -0.87 -4.49 -2.23
N GLY A 175 -0.56 -4.78 -3.50
CA GLY A 175 -1.18 -5.87 -4.27
C GLY A 175 -2.41 -5.44 -5.06
N TYR A 176 -2.81 -4.16 -4.99
CA TYR A 176 -4.01 -3.63 -5.64
C TYR A 176 -3.69 -2.42 -6.53
N ALA A 177 -2.93 -1.45 -6.01
CA ALA A 177 -2.61 -0.20 -6.71
C ALA A 177 -1.45 -0.38 -7.71
N TYR A 178 -1.69 -0.07 -8.98
CA TYR A 178 -0.64 -0.05 -10.01
C TYR A 178 -1.10 0.76 -11.23
N SER A 179 -0.14 1.20 -12.03
CA SER A 179 -0.38 1.81 -13.35
C SER A 179 0.67 1.31 -14.32
N LEU A 180 0.26 0.76 -15.46
CA LEU A 180 1.19 0.27 -16.48
C LEU A 180 1.35 1.26 -17.61
N HIS A 181 2.55 1.31 -18.16
CA HIS A 181 2.74 1.88 -19.49
C HIS A 181 1.94 1.05 -20.51
N PRO A 182 1.24 1.66 -21.49
CA PRO A 182 0.44 0.93 -22.48
C PRO A 182 1.22 -0.16 -23.25
N TYR A 183 2.53 0.05 -23.41
CA TYR A 183 3.44 -0.88 -24.09
C TYR A 183 4.24 -1.78 -23.14
N SER A 184 4.03 -1.70 -21.83
CA SER A 184 4.70 -2.57 -20.85
C SER A 184 4.51 -4.04 -21.23
N LYS A 185 5.56 -4.85 -21.10
CA LYS A 185 5.56 -6.29 -21.44
C LYS A 185 5.29 -6.59 -22.93
N THR A 186 5.44 -5.62 -23.84
CA THR A 186 5.25 -5.82 -25.29
C THR A 186 6.51 -5.51 -26.09
N THR A 187 6.54 -5.90 -27.36
CA THR A 187 7.62 -5.55 -28.30
C THR A 187 7.63 -4.08 -28.69
N ASN A 188 6.52 -3.35 -28.47
CA ASN A 188 6.42 -1.92 -28.77
C ASN A 188 7.34 -1.06 -27.89
N LEU A 189 7.94 -1.64 -26.83
CA LEU A 189 8.96 -0.97 -26.02
C LEU A 189 10.18 -0.50 -26.82
N TYR A 190 10.50 -1.14 -27.95
CA TYR A 190 11.57 -0.68 -28.86
C TYR A 190 11.31 0.72 -29.42
N ASN A 191 10.03 1.11 -29.53
CA ASN A 191 9.64 2.37 -30.13
C ASN A 191 9.59 3.53 -29.14
N LEU A 192 9.77 3.27 -27.83
CA LEU A 192 9.67 4.31 -26.80
C LEU A 192 10.57 5.53 -27.04
N PRO A 193 11.83 5.40 -27.53
CA PRO A 193 12.67 6.56 -27.84
C PRO A 193 12.15 7.43 -28.99
N ALA A 194 11.37 6.86 -29.91
CA ALA A 194 10.91 7.53 -31.12
C ALA A 194 9.45 7.99 -31.07
N TRP A 195 8.65 7.41 -30.18
CA TRP A 195 7.22 7.71 -30.05
C TRP A 195 6.96 8.77 -28.97
N THR A 196 5.81 9.43 -29.11
CA THR A 196 5.26 10.40 -28.15
C THR A 196 4.05 9.80 -27.45
N ASP A 197 3.76 10.27 -26.24
CA ASP A 197 2.54 9.90 -25.55
C ASP A 197 1.31 10.56 -26.23
N PRO A 198 0.30 9.78 -26.67
CA PRO A 198 -0.90 10.35 -27.27
C PRO A 198 -1.80 11.08 -26.26
N ALA A 199 -1.70 10.76 -24.97
CA ALA A 199 -2.53 11.33 -23.91
C ALA A 199 -1.88 12.53 -23.23
N VAL A 200 -0.55 12.64 -23.27
CA VAL A 200 0.19 13.73 -22.60
C VAL A 200 1.19 14.38 -23.57
N PRO A 201 1.02 15.68 -23.91
CA PRO A 201 1.92 16.37 -24.83
C PRO A 201 3.39 16.32 -24.38
N GLY A 202 4.30 16.02 -25.31
CA GLY A 202 5.73 16.00 -25.04
C GLY A 202 6.60 15.66 -26.23
N PRO A 203 7.93 15.80 -26.08
CA PRO A 203 8.87 15.38 -27.12
C PRO A 203 8.91 13.84 -27.23
N PRO A 204 9.26 13.31 -28.42
CA PRO A 204 9.54 11.88 -28.58
C PRO A 204 10.53 11.37 -27.54
N GLY A 205 10.32 10.15 -27.04
CA GLY A 205 11.18 9.57 -26.02
C GLY A 205 10.82 9.97 -24.59
N ARG A 206 9.94 10.95 -24.38
CA ARG A 206 9.52 11.40 -23.04
C ARG A 206 8.07 11.04 -22.75
N TRP A 207 7.89 10.30 -21.66
CA TRP A 207 6.60 9.81 -21.21
C TRP A 207 6.32 10.28 -19.79
N TYR A 208 5.12 10.79 -19.54
CA TYR A 208 4.77 11.40 -18.26
C TYR A 208 3.72 10.59 -17.55
N ARG A 209 3.85 10.41 -16.24
CA ARG A 209 2.79 9.84 -15.41
C ARG A 209 2.65 10.65 -14.14
N ARG A 210 1.41 10.98 -13.79
CA ARG A 210 1.09 11.48 -12.46
C ARG A 210 1.12 10.30 -11.48
N THR A 211 1.81 10.47 -10.36
CA THR A 211 2.17 9.38 -9.43
C THR A 211 1.53 9.51 -8.06
N ASP A 212 1.08 10.71 -7.70
CA ASP A 212 0.20 10.95 -6.55
C ASP A 212 -1.23 10.45 -6.82
N MET A 213 -1.61 10.31 -8.10
CA MET A 213 -2.92 9.80 -8.54
C MET A 213 -2.84 8.48 -9.32
N ALA A 214 -1.72 7.73 -9.25
CA ALA A 214 -1.54 6.47 -9.99
C ALA A 214 -2.41 5.29 -9.48
N THR A 215 -3.56 5.61 -8.89
CA THR A 215 -4.56 4.73 -8.28
C THR A 215 -5.96 4.97 -8.89
N GLU A 216 -6.08 5.11 -10.20
CA GLU A 216 -7.35 4.74 -10.84
C GLU A 216 -7.46 3.20 -10.73
N GLY A 217 -8.23 2.58 -9.83
CA GLY A 217 -9.21 3.08 -8.87
C GLY A 217 -8.89 2.77 -7.40
N GLU A 218 -9.48 3.63 -6.55
CA GLU A 218 -9.81 3.51 -5.11
C GLU A 218 -8.71 2.88 -4.22
N ILE A 219 -8.03 3.63 -3.36
CA ILE A 219 -8.51 4.06 -2.04
C ILE A 219 -7.53 5.14 -1.51
N PRO A 220 -8.00 6.30 -1.00
CA PRO A 220 -7.15 7.20 -0.21
C PRO A 220 -6.69 6.44 1.04
N ALA A 221 -5.42 6.47 1.44
CA ALA A 221 -4.97 5.78 2.65
C ALA A 221 -5.79 6.22 3.85
N LEU A 222 -6.70 5.33 4.14
CA LEU A 222 -7.01 4.70 5.39
C LEU A 222 -5.93 4.97 6.45
N VAL A 223 -6.16 6.05 7.20
CA VAL A 223 -5.48 6.38 8.46
C VAL A 223 -6.39 5.97 9.61
N CYS A 224 -5.76 5.55 10.70
CA CYS A 224 -6.45 5.21 11.93
C CYS A 224 -6.32 6.33 12.96
N PRO A 225 -7.31 6.51 13.85
CA PRO A 225 -7.18 7.40 14.98
C PRO A 225 -5.91 7.09 15.81
N PRO A 226 -5.35 8.10 16.51
CA PRO A 226 -4.20 7.88 17.39
C PRO A 226 -4.43 6.70 18.34
N SER A 227 -3.41 5.86 18.52
CA SER A 227 -3.46 4.62 19.34
C SER A 227 -4.18 3.42 18.73
N TYR A 228 -4.88 3.57 17.60
CA TYR A 228 -5.43 2.44 16.85
C TYR A 228 -4.38 1.82 15.92
N LYS A 229 -4.47 0.51 15.71
CA LYS A 229 -3.61 -0.24 14.80
C LYS A 229 -4.42 -0.67 13.59
N ARG A 230 -3.96 -0.27 12.40
CA ARG A 230 -4.59 -0.67 11.14
C ARG A 230 -4.39 -2.15 10.84
N ARG A 231 -5.46 -2.82 10.42
CA ARG A 231 -5.46 -4.13 9.76
C ARG A 231 -6.45 -4.03 8.61
N GLU A 232 -5.95 -4.23 7.39
CA GLU A 232 -6.76 -4.05 6.18
C GLU A 232 -7.39 -2.64 6.17
N GLU A 233 -8.70 -2.56 6.04
CA GLU A 233 -9.48 -1.33 5.95
C GLU A 233 -10.05 -0.87 7.31
N ARG A 234 -9.65 -1.54 8.40
CA ARG A 234 -10.16 -1.28 9.75
C ARG A 234 -9.08 -0.90 10.75
N CYS A 235 -9.50 -0.16 11.75
CA CYS A 235 -8.67 0.37 12.83
C CYS A 235 -9.05 -0.28 14.15
N PHE A 236 -8.09 -0.90 14.82
CA PHE A 236 -8.34 -1.67 16.04
C PHE A 236 -7.57 -1.11 17.24
N LYS A 237 -8.26 -0.92 18.36
CA LYS A 237 -7.66 -0.64 19.67
C LYS A 237 -8.06 -1.75 20.64
N PHE A 238 -7.07 -2.52 21.05
CA PHE A 238 -7.24 -3.58 22.04
C PHE A 238 -7.07 -2.97 23.42
N ASN A 239 -8.13 -2.97 24.25
CA ASN A 239 -8.10 -2.39 25.58
C ASN A 239 -7.87 -3.47 26.64
N THR A 240 -6.87 -3.27 27.51
CA THR A 240 -6.59 -4.17 28.65
C THR A 240 -7.41 -3.86 29.89
N ARG A 241 -8.01 -2.66 29.97
CA ARG A 241 -8.91 -2.28 31.06
C ARG A 241 -10.15 -3.18 31.02
N ARG A 242 -10.65 -3.52 32.21
CA ARG A 242 -11.87 -4.33 32.36
C ARG A 242 -13.03 -3.43 32.76
N LEU A 243 -14.06 -3.40 31.93
CA LEU A 243 -15.26 -2.59 32.13
C LEU A 243 -16.52 -3.46 32.06
N ASP A 244 -17.60 -2.95 32.63
CA ASP A 244 -18.95 -3.44 32.35
C ASP A 244 -19.31 -3.08 30.89
N TYR A 245 -20.34 -3.72 30.33
CA TYR A 245 -20.66 -3.55 28.91
C TYR A 245 -20.99 -2.10 28.54
N PRO A 246 -21.86 -1.38 29.29
CA PRO A 246 -22.19 0.02 28.97
C PRO A 246 -20.96 0.93 29.03
N ASP A 247 -20.08 0.72 30.01
CA ASP A 247 -18.84 1.49 30.15
C ASP A 247 -17.86 1.21 29.00
N ALA A 248 -17.77 -0.04 28.53
CA ALA A 248 -16.93 -0.41 27.38
C ALA A 248 -17.44 0.22 26.08
N LYS A 249 -18.76 0.23 25.88
CA LYS A 249 -19.44 0.90 24.77
C LYS A 249 -19.17 2.41 24.80
N ALA A 250 -19.37 3.04 25.97
CA ALA A 250 -19.10 4.46 26.17
C ALA A 250 -17.62 4.83 25.91
N ASP A 251 -16.68 3.97 26.30
CA ASP A 251 -15.24 4.21 26.06
C ASP A 251 -14.87 4.15 24.58
N CYS A 252 -15.43 3.21 23.80
CA CYS A 252 -15.22 3.20 22.36
C CYS A 252 -15.90 4.40 21.68
N ALA A 253 -17.11 4.76 22.12
CA ALA A 253 -17.84 5.91 21.60
C ALA A 253 -17.11 7.23 21.87
N ALA A 254 -16.41 7.36 23.00
CA ALA A 254 -15.59 8.53 23.32
C ALA A 254 -14.42 8.75 22.34
N ASP A 255 -13.92 7.67 21.71
CA ASP A 255 -12.93 7.72 20.62
C ASP A 255 -13.58 7.93 19.23
N GLY A 256 -14.91 8.08 19.14
CA GLY A 256 -15.65 8.11 17.86
C GLY A 256 -15.68 6.73 17.17
N THR A 257 -15.60 5.66 17.94
CA THR A 257 -15.53 4.27 17.47
C THR A 257 -16.61 3.41 18.12
N GLN A 258 -16.67 2.11 17.82
CA GLN A 258 -17.66 1.19 18.38
C GLN A 258 -17.01 -0.11 18.89
N LEU A 259 -17.74 -0.92 19.67
CA LEU A 259 -17.28 -2.27 19.97
C LEU A 259 -17.24 -3.11 18.67
N PHE A 260 -16.33 -4.07 18.61
CA PHE A 260 -16.16 -4.88 17.40
C PHE A 260 -17.33 -5.84 17.15
N ASN A 261 -17.93 -5.74 15.96
CA ASN A 261 -18.98 -6.63 15.47
C ASN A 261 -18.33 -7.83 14.74
N ILE A 262 -18.74 -9.05 15.07
CA ILE A 262 -18.21 -10.28 14.46
C ILE A 262 -19.27 -10.88 13.54
N ARG A 263 -19.19 -10.59 12.23
CA ARG A 263 -20.24 -10.96 11.25
C ARG A 263 -19.84 -12.06 10.30
N SER A 264 -18.59 -12.49 10.32
CA SER A 264 -18.11 -13.58 9.48
C SER A 264 -17.02 -14.39 10.17
N GLN A 265 -16.66 -15.52 9.54
CA GLN A 265 -15.53 -16.33 10.00
C GLN A 265 -14.22 -15.54 9.91
N GLU A 266 -14.06 -14.72 8.87
CA GLU A 266 -12.91 -13.84 8.66
C GLU A 266 -12.79 -12.81 9.79
N ASP A 267 -13.88 -12.13 10.17
CA ASP A 267 -13.88 -11.20 11.33
C ASP A 267 -13.38 -11.89 12.61
N ASN A 268 -13.86 -13.10 12.86
CA ASN A 268 -13.48 -13.89 14.02
C ASN A 268 -12.01 -14.29 13.97
N GLU A 269 -11.50 -14.73 12.82
CA GLU A 269 -10.10 -15.12 12.64
C GLU A 269 -9.14 -13.92 12.76
N LEU A 270 -9.49 -12.78 12.15
CA LEU A 270 -8.74 -11.52 12.24
C LEU A 270 -8.59 -11.09 13.71
N LEU A 271 -9.68 -11.11 14.46
CA LEU A 271 -9.71 -10.73 15.86
C LEU A 271 -8.92 -11.71 16.74
N VAL A 272 -9.08 -13.03 16.51
CA VAL A 272 -8.34 -14.06 17.25
C VAL A 272 -6.83 -13.94 17.02
N TYR A 273 -6.39 -13.65 15.79
CA TYR A 273 -4.97 -13.43 15.50
C TYR A 273 -4.41 -12.25 16.29
N GLY A 274 -5.11 -11.11 16.32
CA GLY A 274 -4.73 -9.92 17.11
C GLY A 274 -4.70 -10.20 18.62
N LEU A 275 -5.75 -10.85 19.13
CA LEU A 275 -5.90 -11.16 20.55
C LEU A 275 -4.92 -12.20 21.07
N ARG A 276 -4.48 -13.18 20.27
CA ARG A 276 -3.50 -14.19 20.70
C ARG A 276 -2.19 -13.56 21.14
N ARG A 277 -1.73 -12.53 20.41
CA ARG A 277 -0.51 -11.77 20.73
C ARG A 277 -0.72 -10.79 21.89
N PHE A 278 -1.89 -10.14 21.95
CA PHE A 278 -2.21 -9.11 22.95
C PHE A 278 -2.55 -9.68 24.34
N LEU A 279 -3.33 -10.76 24.40
CA LEU A 279 -3.77 -11.41 25.64
C LEU A 279 -2.80 -12.48 26.16
N SER A 280 -1.62 -12.64 25.55
CA SER A 280 -0.58 -13.54 26.03
C SER A 280 -0.09 -13.15 27.44
N ASN A 281 -0.10 -11.85 27.77
CA ASN A 281 0.53 -11.33 28.99
C ASN A 281 -0.44 -10.82 30.07
N ASN A 282 -1.73 -10.59 29.80
CA ASN A 282 -2.59 -9.77 30.69
C ASN A 282 -4.00 -10.29 31.04
N GLY A 283 -4.42 -11.49 30.64
CA GLY A 283 -5.79 -11.90 30.96
C GLY A 283 -6.21 -13.30 30.56
N ARG A 284 -5.87 -14.28 31.39
CA ARG A 284 -6.52 -15.59 31.35
C ARG A 284 -7.79 -15.52 32.19
N GLY A 285 -8.96 -15.38 31.58
CA GLY A 285 -10.16 -16.00 32.16
C GLY A 285 -11.48 -15.25 32.12
N ARG A 286 -11.51 -13.92 31.95
CA ARG A 286 -12.79 -13.19 32.02
C ARG A 286 -13.52 -13.08 30.69
N GLY A 287 -12.81 -12.84 29.58
CA GLY A 287 -13.41 -12.77 28.24
C GLY A 287 -13.27 -11.38 27.62
N VAL A 288 -13.80 -11.22 26.40
CA VAL A 288 -13.74 -9.99 25.62
C VAL A 288 -15.16 -9.61 25.18
N TRP A 289 -15.63 -8.40 25.50
CA TRP A 289 -16.90 -7.88 25.00
C TRP A 289 -16.88 -7.75 23.47
N ILE A 290 -17.99 -8.08 22.82
CA ILE A 290 -18.24 -7.85 21.39
C ILE A 290 -19.44 -6.92 21.22
N GLY A 291 -19.61 -6.32 20.06
CA GLY A 291 -20.68 -5.35 19.81
C GLY A 291 -22.08 -5.96 19.61
N LEU A 292 -22.36 -7.14 20.17
CA LEU A 292 -23.68 -7.78 20.11
C LEU A 292 -24.38 -7.63 21.45
N SER A 293 -25.64 -7.20 21.45
CA SER A 293 -26.50 -7.15 22.64
C SER A 293 -27.98 -7.15 22.25
N ASP A 294 -28.87 -7.46 23.18
CA ASP A 294 -30.31 -7.26 23.07
C ASP A 294 -30.85 -6.37 24.20
N GLU A 295 -29.98 -5.52 24.76
CA GLU A 295 -30.28 -4.58 25.86
C GLU A 295 -31.50 -3.69 25.56
N ASP A 296 -31.69 -3.31 24.29
CA ASP A 296 -32.79 -2.44 23.86
C ASP A 296 -34.12 -3.18 23.69
N THR A 297 -34.10 -4.47 23.31
CA THR A 297 -35.31 -5.26 23.05
C THR A 297 -35.02 -6.74 23.26
N GLU A 298 -35.53 -7.27 24.38
CA GLU A 298 -35.34 -8.67 24.78
C GLU A 298 -35.63 -9.65 23.64
N GLY A 299 -34.69 -10.57 23.41
CA GLY A 299 -34.80 -11.60 22.38
C GLY A 299 -34.49 -11.10 20.96
N THR A 300 -34.17 -9.81 20.80
CA THR A 300 -33.77 -9.21 19.52
C THR A 300 -32.33 -8.69 19.63
N PHE A 301 -31.37 -9.54 19.29
CA PHE A 301 -29.97 -9.14 19.26
C PHE A 301 -29.68 -8.17 18.11
N VAL A 302 -28.96 -7.09 18.42
CA VAL A 302 -28.57 -6.02 17.50
C VAL A 302 -27.07 -5.75 17.68
N TRP A 303 -26.40 -5.48 16.56
CA TRP A 303 -25.00 -5.05 16.54
C TRP A 303 -24.87 -3.56 16.84
N GLU A 304 -23.68 -3.09 17.26
CA GLU A 304 -23.47 -1.68 17.64
C GLU A 304 -23.77 -0.63 16.54
N ASP A 305 -23.75 -1.02 15.25
CA ASP A 305 -24.13 -0.13 14.15
C ASP A 305 -25.65 -0.14 13.84
N GLY A 306 -26.45 -0.80 14.68
CA GLY A 306 -27.90 -0.93 14.54
C GLY A 306 -28.36 -2.09 13.66
N THR A 307 -27.45 -2.85 13.04
CA THR A 307 -27.82 -3.99 12.19
C THR A 307 -28.37 -5.14 13.07
N PRO A 308 -29.58 -5.67 12.79
CA PRO A 308 -30.09 -6.83 13.52
C PRO A 308 -29.22 -8.08 13.31
N TYR A 309 -29.11 -8.93 14.32
CA TYR A 309 -28.43 -10.21 14.22
C TYR A 309 -29.29 -11.24 13.47
N ASP A 310 -28.73 -11.80 12.41
CA ASP A 310 -29.34 -12.89 11.64
C ASP A 310 -28.74 -14.25 12.06
N PRO A 311 -29.50 -15.11 12.78
CA PRO A 311 -29.03 -16.42 13.18
C PRO A 311 -28.83 -17.40 12.01
N SER A 312 -29.34 -17.10 10.81
CA SER A 312 -29.09 -17.90 9.60
C SER A 312 -27.74 -17.62 8.93
N GLY A 313 -27.10 -16.50 9.31
CA GLY A 313 -25.77 -16.10 8.86
C GLY A 313 -24.64 -16.71 9.69
N TYR A 314 -23.59 -15.91 9.95
CA TYR A 314 -22.48 -16.36 10.77
C TYR A 314 -22.85 -16.40 12.26
N THR A 315 -22.51 -17.51 12.91
CA THR A 315 -22.64 -17.69 14.35
C THR A 315 -21.37 -18.32 14.92
N ASN A 316 -20.95 -17.82 16.08
CA ASN A 316 -19.94 -18.48 16.89
C ASN A 316 -20.41 -18.65 18.34
N TRP A 317 -21.73 -18.76 18.55
CA TRP A 317 -22.31 -19.09 19.85
C TRP A 317 -21.76 -20.41 20.38
N ALA A 318 -21.47 -20.45 21.67
CA ALA A 318 -21.25 -21.73 22.34
C ALA A 318 -22.54 -22.56 22.36
N SER A 319 -22.40 -23.88 22.37
CA SER A 319 -23.54 -24.80 22.37
C SER A 319 -24.51 -24.45 23.51
N GLY A 320 -25.76 -24.14 23.15
CA GLY A 320 -26.82 -23.76 24.08
C GLY A 320 -26.75 -22.35 24.66
N ALA A 321 -25.69 -21.57 24.42
CA ALA A 321 -25.49 -20.28 25.09
C ALA A 321 -26.53 -19.22 24.70
N ALA A 322 -26.91 -19.13 23.42
CA ALA A 322 -27.95 -18.19 22.98
C ALA A 322 -29.32 -18.51 23.59
N ALA A 323 -29.61 -19.80 23.83
CA ALA A 323 -30.85 -20.25 24.44
C ALA A 323 -30.91 -20.00 25.97
N MET A 324 -29.81 -19.54 26.56
CA MET A 324 -29.77 -19.14 27.97
C MET A 324 -30.28 -17.72 28.20
N ASN A 325 -30.61 -16.97 27.15
CA ASN A 325 -31.16 -15.64 27.30
C ASN A 325 -32.50 -15.69 28.07
N ASN A 326 -32.61 -14.92 29.14
CA ASN A 326 -33.67 -15.03 30.12
C ASN A 326 -34.26 -13.69 30.57
N GLY A 327 -34.01 -12.59 29.84
CA GLY A 327 -34.40 -11.23 30.24
C GLY A 327 -33.28 -10.38 30.83
N ASP A 328 -32.30 -11.02 31.49
CA ASP A 328 -31.26 -10.32 32.26
C ASP A 328 -29.86 -10.43 31.61
N LEU A 329 -29.68 -11.36 30.68
CA LEU A 329 -28.37 -11.71 30.11
C LEU A 329 -28.17 -11.05 28.75
N ASN A 330 -28.17 -9.72 28.72
CA ASN A 330 -28.38 -9.01 27.46
C ASN A 330 -27.11 -8.70 26.67
N CYS A 331 -25.93 -9.00 27.22
CA CYS A 331 -24.64 -8.57 26.67
C CYS A 331 -23.72 -9.74 26.34
N VAL A 332 -23.07 -9.66 25.17
CA VAL A 332 -22.33 -10.80 24.59
C VAL A 332 -20.83 -10.63 24.70
N TYR A 333 -20.15 -11.69 25.14
CA TYR A 333 -18.69 -11.76 25.19
C TYR A 333 -18.17 -13.08 24.63
N MET A 334 -16.90 -13.06 24.22
CA MET A 334 -16.17 -14.23 23.75
C MET A 334 -15.06 -14.65 24.72
N LYS A 335 -14.76 -15.95 24.79
CA LYS A 335 -13.80 -16.48 25.77
C LYS A 335 -12.71 -17.34 25.14
N LYS A 336 -11.44 -16.95 25.34
CA LYS A 336 -10.25 -17.69 24.86
C LYS A 336 -10.25 -19.17 25.25
N THR A 337 -10.60 -19.49 26.50
CA THR A 337 -10.59 -20.87 27.00
C THR A 337 -11.65 -21.75 26.34
N GLN A 338 -12.68 -21.13 25.76
CA GLN A 338 -13.78 -21.80 25.07
C GLN A 338 -13.68 -21.57 23.57
N ARG A 339 -12.47 -21.71 23.02
CA ARG A 339 -12.19 -21.55 21.58
C ARG A 339 -12.75 -20.27 20.97
N TRP A 340 -12.85 -19.20 21.75
CA TRP A 340 -13.38 -17.89 21.33
C TRP A 340 -14.87 -17.86 20.99
N GLN A 341 -15.64 -18.84 21.47
CA GLN A 341 -17.10 -18.87 21.32
C GLN A 341 -17.80 -17.79 22.17
N TRP A 342 -19.00 -17.40 21.73
CA TRP A 342 -19.83 -16.37 22.32
C TRP A 342 -20.72 -16.90 23.45
N TYR A 343 -20.87 -16.08 24.49
CA TYR A 343 -21.66 -16.32 25.69
C TYR A 343 -22.38 -15.05 26.12
N LEU A 344 -23.47 -15.21 26.89
CA LEU A 344 -24.24 -14.12 27.46
C LEU A 344 -23.81 -13.77 28.89
N GLN A 345 -23.99 -12.52 29.28
CA GLN A 345 -23.82 -12.01 30.63
C GLN A 345 -24.71 -10.78 30.87
N GLU A 346 -25.12 -10.56 32.13
CA GLU A 346 -25.67 -9.28 32.60
C GLU A 346 -24.75 -8.12 32.20
N CYS A 347 -25.29 -7.11 31.53
CA CYS A 347 -24.51 -5.98 31.01
C CYS A 347 -23.70 -5.25 32.10
N VAL A 348 -24.22 -5.20 33.32
CA VAL A 348 -23.56 -4.64 34.50
C VAL A 348 -23.28 -5.76 35.49
N LYS A 349 -22.01 -6.20 35.57
CA LYS A 349 -21.57 -7.24 36.49
C LYS A 349 -20.22 -6.85 37.10
N PRO A 350 -20.20 -6.03 38.16
CA PRO A 350 -18.98 -5.38 38.66
C PRO A 350 -17.82 -6.34 38.98
N MET A 351 -18.15 -7.56 39.40
CA MET A 351 -17.19 -8.61 39.76
C MET A 351 -16.62 -9.37 38.57
N ASP A 352 -17.21 -9.26 37.38
CA ASP A 352 -16.83 -10.01 36.17
C ASP A 352 -16.75 -9.14 34.90
N ARG A 353 -16.19 -7.94 35.05
CA ARG A 353 -15.85 -7.05 33.94
C ARG A 353 -14.91 -7.67 32.92
N LYS A 354 -15.08 -7.33 31.65
CA LYS A 354 -14.33 -7.91 30.51
C LYS A 354 -13.41 -6.87 29.87
N THR A 355 -12.38 -7.35 29.19
CA THR A 355 -11.64 -6.52 28.21
C THR A 355 -12.51 -6.30 26.98
N TYR A 356 -12.14 -5.36 26.11
CA TYR A 356 -12.95 -5.00 24.95
C TYR A 356 -12.07 -4.51 23.80
N ILE A 357 -12.63 -4.51 22.59
CA ILE A 357 -11.95 -4.04 21.38
C ILE A 357 -12.81 -2.95 20.77
N CYS A 358 -12.20 -1.79 20.59
CA CYS A 358 -12.81 -0.72 19.82
C CYS A 358 -12.37 -0.83 18.35
N VAL A 359 -13.32 -0.63 17.45
CA VAL A 359 -13.12 -0.66 16.00
C VAL A 359 -13.77 0.56 15.36
N THR A 360 -13.12 1.05 14.32
CA THR A 360 -13.74 1.93 13.33
C THR A 360 -13.18 1.56 11.97
N ASP A 361 -13.91 1.92 10.92
CA ASP A 361 -13.35 1.85 9.58
C ASP A 361 -12.26 2.91 9.46
N ALA A 362 -11.19 2.56 8.76
CA ALA A 362 -10.15 3.53 8.52
C ALA A 362 -10.71 4.64 7.64
N VAL A 363 -10.33 5.88 7.95
CA VAL A 363 -10.79 7.03 7.18
C VAL A 363 -9.74 7.38 6.15
N THR A 364 -10.20 7.77 4.98
CA THR A 364 -9.38 8.39 3.94
C THR A 364 -8.70 9.60 4.57
N ALA A 365 -7.37 9.60 4.70
CA ALA A 365 -6.71 10.81 5.19
C ALA A 365 -6.98 11.94 4.21
N GLU A 366 -7.58 13.02 4.71
CA GLU A 366 -7.69 14.27 3.95
C GLU A 366 -6.30 14.64 3.45
N SER A 367 -6.20 14.90 2.14
CA SER A 367 -4.98 15.43 1.56
C SER A 367 -4.74 16.81 2.18
N GLU A 368 -3.71 16.94 3.03
CA GLU A 368 -3.18 18.23 3.48
C GLU A 368 -2.46 18.96 2.31
N CYS A 369 -3.18 19.22 1.24
CA CYS A 369 -2.72 19.98 0.09
C CYS A 369 -3.87 20.88 -0.34
N SER A 370 -4.00 22.01 0.36
CA SER A 370 -4.90 23.12 0.04
C SER A 370 -4.36 23.96 -1.11
#